data_AF-A0A931GCH2-F1
#
_entry.id   AF-A0A931GCH2-F1
#
_cell.length_a   1.000
_cell.length_b   1.000
_cell.length_c   1.000
_cell.angle_alpha   90.00
_cell.angle_beta   90.00
_cell.angle_gamma   90.00
#
_symmetry.space_group_name_H-M   'P 1'
#
loop_
_entity.id
_entity.type
_entity.pdbx_description
1 polymer ?
#
loop_
_entity_poly.entity_id
_entity_poly.type
_entity_poly.pdbx_seq_one_letter_code
_entity_poly.pdbx_strand_id
1 'polypeptide(L)'
;MSRKKPSSFAPYFTRDDADQVRAAFLAAGHVEGYASISELIEAATLKEVRRLQRKHHNSKPWEGAGPGALRPGQRTRTEQNTERKNTQHNH
;
A
#
# COMPACT_ATOMS: atom_id res chain seq x y z
N MET A 1 8.15 -5.25 -26.91
CA MET A 1 8.08 -5.16 -25.44
C MET A 1 8.59 -3.79 -25.00
N SER A 2 7.76 -2.99 -24.34
CA SER A 2 8.10 -1.62 -23.96
C SER A 2 9.30 -1.58 -23.00
N ARG A 3 10.37 -0.86 -23.37
CA ARG A 3 11.61 -0.63 -22.59
C ARG A 3 11.40 0.32 -21.40
N LYS A 4 10.20 0.35 -20.80
CA LYS A 4 9.95 1.18 -19.63
C LYS A 4 10.72 0.59 -18.45
N LYS A 5 11.66 1.37 -17.93
CA LYS A 5 12.41 1.00 -16.72
C LYS A 5 11.40 0.67 -15.61
N PRO A 6 11.59 -0.43 -14.87
CA PRO A 6 10.77 -0.71 -13.71
C PRO A 6 10.91 0.46 -12.73
N SER A 7 9.77 1.02 -12.33
CA SER A 7 9.70 2.01 -11.26
C SER A 7 9.29 1.26 -10.01
N SER A 8 10.13 1.28 -8.99
CA SER A 8 9.84 0.68 -7.69
C SER A 8 9.66 1.79 -6.65
N PHE A 9 8.63 1.67 -5.83
CA PHE A 9 8.53 2.40 -4.57
C PHE A 9 8.25 1.39 -3.45
N ALA A 10 8.94 1.53 -2.33
CA ALA A 10 8.76 0.65 -1.18
C ALA A 10 7.72 1.26 -0.22
N PRO A 11 6.66 0.51 0.14
CA PRO A 11 5.78 0.93 1.23
C PRO A 11 6.54 0.89 2.56
N TYR A 12 6.17 1.79 3.46
CA TYR A 12 6.64 1.75 4.84
C TYR A 12 5.62 1.00 5.70
N PHE A 13 6.08 -0.06 6.33
CA PHE A 13 5.31 -0.82 7.32
C PHE A 13 5.91 -0.62 8.70
N THR A 14 5.10 -0.72 9.75
CA THR A 14 5.64 -1.02 11.07
C THR A 14 6.24 -2.43 11.06
N ARG A 15 7.06 -2.76 12.06
CA ARG A 15 7.60 -4.12 12.18
C ARG A 15 6.49 -5.17 12.24
N ASP A 16 5.49 -4.92 13.06
CA ASP A 16 4.37 -5.85 13.30
C ASP A 16 3.55 -6.05 12.02
N ASP A 17 3.27 -4.97 11.28
CA ASP A 17 2.58 -5.07 9.99
C ASP A 17 3.40 -5.86 8.96
N ALA A 18 4.71 -5.61 8.89
CA ALA A 18 5.59 -6.34 7.99
C ALA A 18 5.64 -7.83 8.32
N ASP A 19 5.65 -8.18 9.62
CA ASP A 19 5.62 -9.57 10.08
C ASP A 19 4.28 -10.24 9.74
N GLN A 20 3.16 -9.54 9.89
CA GLN A 20 1.85 -10.03 9.47
C GLN A 20 1.76 -10.25 7.95
N VAL A 21 2.27 -9.33 7.14
CA VAL A 21 2.32 -9.48 5.67
C VAL A 21 3.13 -10.72 5.28
N ARG A 22 4.29 -10.94 5.91
CA ARG A 22 5.11 -12.14 5.68
C ARG A 22 4.37 -13.40 6.10
N ALA A 23 3.74 -13.41 7.27
CA ALA A 23 2.99 -14.56 7.78
C ALA A 23 1.82 -14.93 6.85
N ALA A 24 1.05 -13.95 6.39
CA ALA A 24 -0.04 -14.16 5.45
C ALA A 24 0.46 -14.73 4.10
N PHE A 25 1.57 -14.21 3.59
CA PHE A 25 2.17 -14.73 2.35
C PHE A 25 2.66 -16.17 2.52
N LEU A 26 3.32 -16.51 3.63
CA LEU A 26 3.76 -17.88 3.92
C LEU A 26 2.58 -18.85 4.04
N ALA A 27 1.48 -18.41 4.65
CA ALA A 27 0.31 -19.26 4.89
C ALA A 27 -0.53 -19.48 3.62
N ALA A 28 -0.71 -18.45 2.79
CA ALA A 28 -1.71 -18.47 1.72
C ALA A 28 -1.22 -17.93 0.37
N GLY A 29 -0.05 -17.28 0.31
CA GLY A 29 0.42 -16.56 -0.87
C GLY A 29 0.44 -17.42 -2.13
N HIS A 30 1.03 -18.62 -2.05
CA HIS A 30 1.10 -19.54 -3.17
C HIS A 30 -0.25 -20.15 -3.56
N VAL A 31 -1.15 -20.38 -2.58
CA VAL A 31 -2.50 -20.93 -2.83
C VAL A 31 -3.38 -19.90 -3.55
N GLU A 32 -3.16 -18.62 -3.25
CA GLU A 32 -3.80 -17.48 -3.93
C GLU A 32 -3.10 -17.10 -5.25
N GLY A 33 -2.03 -17.82 -5.64
CA GLY A 33 -1.34 -17.65 -6.92
C GLY A 33 -0.27 -16.55 -6.96
N TYR A 34 0.14 -15.99 -5.81
CA TYR A 34 1.23 -15.02 -5.75
C TYR A 34 2.60 -15.71 -5.80
N ALA A 35 3.47 -15.26 -6.71
CA ALA A 35 4.84 -15.73 -6.84
C ALA A 35 5.79 -15.06 -5.84
N SER A 36 5.43 -13.89 -5.30
CA SER A 36 6.24 -13.16 -4.33
C SER A 36 5.43 -12.22 -3.42
N ILE A 37 6.02 -11.79 -2.30
CA ILE A 37 5.44 -10.75 -1.42
C ILE A 37 5.21 -9.45 -2.19
N SER A 38 6.13 -9.08 -3.10
CA SER A 38 5.98 -7.87 -3.91
C SER A 38 4.74 -7.91 -4.79
N GLU A 39 4.46 -9.06 -5.40
CA GLU A 39 3.27 -9.26 -6.22
C GLU A 39 1.98 -9.20 -5.39
N LEU A 40 1.98 -9.79 -4.19
CA LEU A 40 0.86 -9.66 -3.25
C LEU A 40 0.57 -8.19 -2.92
N ILE A 41 1.60 -7.42 -2.57
CA ILE A 41 1.46 -5.99 -2.23
C ILE A 41 0.99 -5.18 -3.44
N GLU A 42 1.55 -5.44 -4.63
CA GLU A 42 1.14 -4.79 -5.87
C GLU A 42 -0.34 -5.06 -6.18
N ALA A 43 -0.75 -6.33 -6.17
CA ALA A 43 -2.12 -6.73 -6.46
C ALA A 43 -3.12 -6.12 -5.47
N ALA A 44 -2.80 -6.16 -4.18
CA ALA A 44 -3.61 -5.54 -3.12
C ALA A 44 -3.72 -4.02 -3.32
N THR A 45 -2.61 -3.35 -3.60
CA THR A 45 -2.57 -1.90 -3.85
C THR A 45 -3.41 -1.53 -5.08
N LEU A 46 -3.24 -2.25 -6.18
CA LEU A 46 -4.00 -2.00 -7.41
C LEU A 46 -5.49 -2.34 -7.26
N LYS A 47 -5.85 -3.34 -6.44
CA LYS A 47 -7.25 -3.63 -6.08
C LYS A 47 -7.89 -2.44 -5.39
N GLU A 48 -7.17 -1.79 -4.48
CA GLU A 48 -7.64 -0.62 -3.78
C GLU A 48 -7.74 0.61 -4.70
N VAL A 49 -6.75 0.83 -5.58
CA VAL A 49 -6.84 1.88 -6.61
C VAL A 49 -8.09 1.70 -7.48
N ARG A 50 -8.39 0.47 -7.93
CA ARG A 50 -9.62 0.18 -8.69
C ARG A 50 -10.87 0.47 -7.87
N ARG A 51 -10.89 0.19 -6.57
CA ARG A 51 -12.01 0.53 -5.67
C ARG A 51 -12.23 2.04 -5.60
N LEU A 52 -11.15 2.80 -5.49
CA LEU A 52 -11.19 4.26 -5.45
C LEU A 52 -11.66 4.84 -6.79
N GLN A 53 -11.20 4.31 -7.93
CA GLN A 53 -11.67 4.74 -9.26
C GLN A 53 -13.19 4.55 -9.41
N ARG A 54 -13.71 3.40 -8.98
CA ARG A 54 -15.16 3.14 -8.99
C ARG A 54 -15.92 4.13 -8.10
N LYS A 55 -15.40 4.42 -6.90
CA LYS A 55 -16.07 5.27 -5.92
C LYS A 55 -15.98 6.77 -6.26
N HIS A 56 -14.88 7.22 -6.84
CA HIS A 56 -14.53 8.65 -6.92
C HIS A 56 -14.24 9.16 -8.33
N HIS A 57 -14.17 8.28 -9.33
CA HIS A 57 -13.78 8.68 -10.68
C HIS A 57 -14.58 7.97 -11.77
N ASN A 58 -15.86 7.64 -11.49
CA ASN A 58 -16.77 7.01 -12.45
C ASN A 58 -16.18 5.75 -13.12
N SER A 59 -15.42 4.97 -12.35
CA SER A 59 -14.68 3.79 -12.83
C SER A 59 -13.61 4.08 -13.90
N LYS A 60 -13.25 5.35 -14.12
CA LYS A 60 -12.18 5.75 -15.03
C LYS A 60 -10.83 5.77 -14.31
N PRO A 61 -9.73 5.38 -14.98
CA PRO A 61 -8.39 5.54 -14.42
C PRO A 61 -8.01 7.02 -14.28
N TRP A 62 -7.17 7.35 -13.30
CA TRP A 62 -6.55 8.67 -13.17
C TRP A 62 -5.33 8.81 -14.08
N GLU A 63 -4.99 10.05 -14.42
CA GLU A 63 -3.70 10.36 -15.03
C GLU A 63 -2.55 10.06 -14.05
N GLY A 64 -1.43 9.58 -14.58
CA GLY A 64 -0.28 9.21 -13.77
C GLY A 64 0.41 10.43 -13.17
N ALA A 65 0.59 10.44 -11.85
CA ALA A 65 1.45 11.40 -11.18
C ALA A 65 2.91 10.94 -11.31
N GLY A 66 3.79 11.77 -11.87
CA GLY A 66 5.21 11.46 -12.00
C GLY A 66 5.94 11.37 -10.65
N PRO A 67 7.17 10.81 -10.61
CA PRO A 67 8.00 10.82 -9.41
C PRO A 67 8.18 12.26 -8.88
N GLY A 68 7.99 12.47 -7.58
CA GLY A 68 8.11 13.79 -6.94
C GLY A 68 6.81 14.60 -6.85
N ALA A 69 5.72 14.15 -7.46
CA ALA A 69 4.40 14.77 -7.31
C ALA A 69 3.79 14.58 -5.91
N LEU A 70 4.34 13.65 -5.12
CA LEU A 70 3.87 13.32 -3.77
C LEU A 70 4.99 13.58 -2.75
N ARG A 71 4.60 14.01 -1.55
CA ARG A 71 5.50 14.10 -0.40
C ARG A 71 5.99 12.69 -0.03
N PRO A 72 7.31 12.47 0.17
CA PRO A 72 7.84 11.18 0.62
C PRO A 72 7.23 10.76 1.95
N GLY A 73 6.62 9.57 1.96
CA GLY A 73 5.62 9.13 2.95
C GLY A 73 6.15 8.59 4.27
N GLN A 74 7.03 9.31 4.97
CA GLN A 74 7.09 9.12 6.43
C GLN A 74 6.09 10.07 7.07
N ARG A 75 5.11 9.52 7.80
CA ARG A 75 4.36 10.30 8.80
C ARG A 75 5.38 10.94 9.74
N THR A 76 5.23 12.22 10.04
CA THR A 76 6.09 12.86 11.05
C THR A 76 5.89 12.16 12.39
N ARG A 77 6.91 12.13 13.26
CA ARG A 77 6.81 11.57 14.62
C ARG A 77 5.63 12.19 15.40
N THR A 78 5.26 13.43 15.07
CA THR A 78 4.08 14.16 15.56
C THR A 78 2.76 13.55 15.10
N GLU A 79 2.63 13.15 13.83
CA GLU A 79 1.41 12.52 13.29
C GLU A 79 1.15 11.13 13.88
N GLN A 80 2.21 10.38 14.21
CA GLN A 80 2.09 9.06 14.84
C GLN A 80 1.62 9.13 16.31
N ASN A 81 1.90 10.25 17.01
CA ASN A 81 1.62 10.40 18.44
C ASN A 81 0.18 10.91 18.71
N THR A 82 -0.40 11.66 17.77
CA THR A 82 -1.77 12.19 17.90
C THR A 82 -2.82 11.09 17.80
N GLU A 83 -2.59 10.06 16.99
CA GLU A 83 -3.54 8.95 16.80
C GLU A 83 -3.62 8.06 18.05
N ARG A 84 -2.49 7.81 18.74
CA ARG A 84 -2.45 7.04 20.00
C ARG A 84 -3.23 7.70 21.14
N LYS A 85 -3.31 9.03 21.18
CA LYS A 85 -4.06 9.77 22.21
C LYS A 85 -5.57 9.72 21.98
N ASN A 86 -6.01 9.67 20.73
CA ASN A 86 -7.44 9.59 20.40
C ASN A 86 -8.02 8.19 20.65
N THR A 87 -7.21 7.12 20.59
CA THR A 87 -7.69 5.76 20.90
C THR A 87 -7.89 5.51 22.39
N GLN A 88 -7.27 6.32 23.27
CA GLN A 88 -7.37 6.17 24.74
C GLN A 88 -8.53 6.93 25.39
N HIS A 89 -9.21 7.84 24.68
CA HIS A 89 -10.31 8.66 25.26
C HIS A 89 -11.72 8.08 25.03
N ASN A 90 -11.83 6.90 24.41
CA ASN A 90 -13.10 6.25 24.09
C ASN A 90 -13.32 4.95 24.89
N HIS A 91 -12.88 4.88 26.14
CA HIS A 91 -13.24 3.82 27.10
C HIS A 91 -13.70 4.45 28.42
#